data_AF-A0A1I2TU95-F1
#
_entry.id   AF-A0A1I2TU95-F1
#
_cell.length_a   1.000
_cell.length_b   1.000
_cell.length_c   1.000
_cell.angle_alpha   90.00
_cell.angle_beta   90.00
_cell.angle_gamma   90.00
#
_symmetry.space_group_name_H-M   'P 1'
#
loop_
_entity.id
_entity.type
_entity.pdbx_description
1 polymer ?
#
loop_
_entity_poly.entity_id
_entity_poly.type
_entity_poly.pdbx_seq_one_letter_code
_entity_poly.pdbx_strand_id
1 'polypeptide(L)'
;MSTLTLRQEPPERLDLLNINPLSLSGLSEAEAAKLPVGTSRRGLTLGDCFTITLDGSETLVIEGGSSRLDRVGASLDGGSIRVVGDVGQRLGAGMRSGTVTVTGAAGPFAGSGATGGTITVEGDAGDHAGGAVYGAKAGLDGATLIVRGTAGDHLGDRMRRGLILVGSAGAHAGARMIAGTIAAISLGDHPGFGMRRGTILAGTTGTVTPSFVETGTHDLVFLRLLARSLRPLSAEHADLAAGALKRYSGDLATLGKGELWVSAA
;
A
#
# COMPACT_ATOMS: atom_id res chain seq x y z
N MET A 1 25.54 0.03 2.85
CA MET A 1 24.13 -0.14 3.25
C MET A 1 24.04 -1.28 4.24
N SER A 2 23.15 -1.21 5.22
CA SER A 2 22.89 -2.34 6.12
C SER A 2 22.10 -3.40 5.36
N THR A 3 22.48 -4.68 5.52
CA THR A 3 21.94 -5.80 4.73
C THR A 3 21.54 -6.96 5.65
N LEU A 4 20.35 -7.52 5.40
CA LEU A 4 19.84 -8.74 6.01
C LEU A 4 19.61 -9.77 4.90
N THR A 5 20.46 -10.78 4.80
CA THR A 5 20.33 -11.83 3.79
C THR A 5 19.62 -13.03 4.40
N LEU A 6 18.43 -13.35 3.89
CA LEU A 6 17.61 -14.47 4.35
C LEU A 6 18.35 -15.79 4.14
N ARG A 7 18.53 -16.58 5.21
CA ARG A 7 19.29 -17.85 5.14
C ARG A 7 18.51 -18.96 4.45
N GLN A 8 17.22 -19.05 4.76
CA GLN A 8 16.29 -20.07 4.27
C GLN A 8 14.85 -19.62 4.55
N GLU A 9 13.87 -20.32 3.99
CA GLU A 9 12.45 -20.08 4.27
C GLU A 9 12.18 -20.17 5.80
N PRO A 10 11.62 -19.12 6.42
CA PRO A 10 11.33 -19.14 7.85
C PRO A 10 10.32 -20.24 8.20
N PRO A 11 10.53 -21.03 9.26
CA PRO A 11 9.64 -22.13 9.62
C PRO A 11 8.29 -21.66 10.22
N GLU A 12 8.16 -20.36 10.49
CA GLU A 12 6.97 -19.69 11.03
C GLU A 12 6.88 -18.26 10.47
N ARG A 13 5.77 -17.55 10.75
CA ARG A 13 5.67 -16.12 10.46
C ARG A 13 6.62 -15.33 11.36
N LEU A 14 7.31 -14.36 10.78
CA LEU A 14 8.21 -13.46 11.49
C LEU A 14 7.56 -12.07 11.59
N ASP A 15 7.69 -11.40 12.73
CA ASP A 15 7.28 -10.01 12.93
C ASP A 15 8.49 -9.08 12.85
N LEU A 16 8.54 -8.26 11.79
CA LEU A 16 9.64 -7.33 11.51
C LEU A 16 9.33 -5.88 11.92
N LEU A 17 8.33 -5.62 12.79
CA LEU A 17 7.94 -4.27 13.23
C LEU A 17 9.13 -3.39 13.65
N ASN A 18 10.04 -3.95 14.45
CA ASN A 18 11.15 -3.21 15.03
C ASN A 18 12.46 -3.42 14.27
N ILE A 19 12.40 -3.95 13.05
CA ILE A 19 13.56 -4.20 12.19
C ILE A 19 13.58 -3.11 11.12
N ASN A 20 14.25 -2.00 11.42
CA ASN A 20 14.38 -0.85 10.52
C ASN A 20 15.75 -0.18 10.70
N PRO A 21 16.19 0.68 9.76
CA PRO A 21 17.54 1.27 9.82
C PRO A 21 17.82 2.00 11.14
N LEU A 22 16.83 2.76 11.65
CA LEU A 22 16.98 3.54 12.87
C LEU A 22 17.12 2.65 14.12
N SER A 23 16.37 1.55 14.21
CA SER A 23 16.50 0.63 15.34
C SER A 23 17.79 -0.19 15.31
N LEU A 24 18.36 -0.41 14.12
CA LEU A 24 19.58 -1.18 13.94
C LEU A 24 20.86 -0.32 14.04
N SER A 25 20.81 0.98 13.76
CA SER A 25 22.00 1.84 13.65
C SER A 25 22.83 1.94 14.95
N GLY A 26 22.19 1.78 16.11
CA GLY A 26 22.85 1.82 17.42
C GLY A 26 23.34 0.46 17.94
N LEU A 27 23.12 -0.63 17.19
CA LEU A 27 23.42 -1.99 17.62
C LEU A 27 24.65 -2.54 16.89
N SER A 28 25.44 -3.34 17.59
CA SER A 28 26.37 -4.25 16.93
C SER A 28 25.61 -5.39 16.22
N GLU A 29 26.24 -6.03 15.25
CA GLU A 29 25.65 -7.19 14.55
C GLU A 29 25.28 -8.32 15.52
N ALA A 30 26.09 -8.54 16.56
CA ALA A 30 25.83 -9.54 17.59
C ALA A 30 24.63 -9.19 18.50
N GLU A 31 24.35 -7.90 18.71
CA GLU A 31 23.17 -7.43 19.44
C GLU A 31 21.92 -7.51 18.55
N ALA A 32 22.02 -7.05 17.30
CA ALA A 32 20.95 -7.16 16.32
C ALA A 32 20.53 -8.62 16.08
N ALA A 33 21.48 -9.55 16.05
CA ALA A 33 21.22 -10.98 15.91
C ALA A 33 20.30 -11.55 17.00
N LYS A 34 20.26 -10.96 18.20
CA LYS A 34 19.46 -11.43 19.33
C LYS A 34 18.03 -10.87 19.33
N LEU A 35 17.71 -9.96 18.42
CA LEU A 35 16.38 -9.35 18.36
C LEU A 35 15.33 -10.43 18.06
N PRO A 36 14.26 -10.55 18.87
CA PRO A 36 13.22 -11.54 18.64
C PRO A 36 12.36 -11.13 17.45
N VAL A 37 12.17 -12.06 16.51
CA VAL A 37 11.31 -11.90 15.33
C VAL A 37 10.29 -13.02 15.19
N GLY A 38 10.46 -14.14 15.92
CA GLY A 38 9.51 -15.25 15.90
C GLY A 38 8.16 -14.89 16.52
N THR A 39 7.09 -15.44 15.94
CA THR A 39 5.72 -15.28 16.46
C THR A 39 5.29 -16.45 17.33
N SER A 40 5.99 -17.59 17.27
CA SER A 40 5.70 -18.76 18.08
C SER A 40 6.49 -18.79 19.39
N ARG A 41 6.19 -19.79 20.23
CA ARG A 41 6.94 -20.06 21.47
C ARG A 41 8.37 -20.57 21.25
N ARG A 42 8.78 -20.84 20.01
CA ARG A 42 10.16 -21.22 19.68
C ARG A 42 11.14 -20.06 19.88
N GLY A 43 10.67 -18.82 19.74
CA GLY A 43 11.46 -17.62 20.02
C GLY A 43 12.59 -17.38 19.02
N LEU A 44 12.31 -17.47 17.71
CA LEU A 44 13.32 -17.19 16.69
C LEU A 44 13.84 -15.75 16.80
N THR A 45 15.15 -15.62 16.62
CA THR A 45 15.87 -14.35 16.59
C THR A 45 16.23 -13.95 15.17
N LEU A 46 16.63 -12.70 14.99
CA LEU A 46 17.03 -12.17 13.69
C LEU A 46 18.22 -12.95 13.11
N GLY A 47 19.20 -13.34 13.95
CA GLY A 47 20.37 -14.09 13.53
C GLY A 47 20.08 -15.53 13.10
N ASP A 48 19.02 -16.14 13.65
CA ASP A 48 18.56 -17.47 13.22
C ASP A 48 18.02 -17.45 11.78
N CYS A 49 17.44 -16.32 11.38
CA CYS A 49 16.76 -16.17 10.09
C CYS A 49 17.62 -15.49 9.02
N PHE A 50 18.51 -14.58 9.42
CA PHE A 50 19.28 -13.72 8.52
C PHE A 50 20.78 -13.75 8.80
N THR A 51 21.58 -13.64 7.74
CA THR A 51 22.94 -13.13 7.83
C THR A 51 22.86 -11.61 7.91
N ILE A 52 23.56 -11.01 8.88
CA ILE A 52 23.41 -9.59 9.23
C ILE A 52 24.72 -8.88 8.90
N THR A 53 24.63 -7.77 8.19
CA THR A 53 25.74 -6.83 7.97
C THR A 53 25.24 -5.42 8.26
N LEU A 54 25.84 -4.74 9.23
CA LEU A 54 25.43 -3.39 9.63
C LEU A 54 26.52 -2.37 9.36
N ASP A 55 26.10 -1.20 8.91
CA ASP A 55 27.00 -0.09 8.58
C ASP A 55 26.57 1.27 9.18
N GLY A 56 25.51 1.27 9.98
CA GLY A 56 24.94 2.48 10.58
C GLY A 56 24.21 3.42 9.61
N SER A 57 23.98 3.01 8.36
CA SER A 57 23.26 3.83 7.37
C SER A 57 21.75 3.84 7.59
N GLU A 58 21.08 4.86 7.06
CA GLU A 58 19.61 4.96 7.04
C GLU A 58 18.96 4.09 5.95
N THR A 59 19.70 3.14 5.38
CA THR A 59 19.21 2.25 4.31
C THR A 59 19.40 0.80 4.71
N LEU A 60 18.30 0.06 4.71
CA LEU A 60 18.27 -1.38 4.97
C LEU A 60 17.85 -2.13 3.71
N VAL A 61 18.65 -3.10 3.31
CA VAL A 61 18.33 -4.04 2.24
C VAL A 61 18.07 -5.40 2.85
N ILE A 62 16.92 -6.00 2.55
CA ILE A 62 16.58 -7.37 2.89
C ILE A 62 16.72 -8.19 1.60
N GLU A 63 17.74 -9.03 1.54
CA GLU A 63 18.01 -9.90 0.39
C GLU A 63 17.34 -11.25 0.61
N GLY A 64 16.42 -11.62 -0.29
CA GLY A 64 15.56 -12.79 -0.11
C GLY A 64 14.30 -12.42 0.67
N GLY A 65 13.15 -12.79 0.10
CA GLY A 65 11.83 -12.51 0.65
C GLY A 65 11.04 -13.78 0.91
N SER A 66 9.98 -13.65 1.69
CA SER A 66 9.00 -14.70 1.96
C SER A 66 7.66 -14.07 2.34
N SER A 67 6.57 -14.73 1.95
CA SER A 67 5.19 -14.40 2.40
C SER A 67 4.99 -14.49 3.92
N ARG A 68 6.00 -14.97 4.66
CA ARG A 68 6.04 -15.07 6.13
C ARG A 68 6.68 -13.87 6.82
N LEU A 69 7.19 -12.89 6.09
CA LEU A 69 7.80 -11.68 6.65
C LEU A 69 6.73 -10.61 6.92
N ASP A 70 6.16 -10.59 8.12
CA ASP A 70 5.09 -9.66 8.46
C ASP A 70 5.62 -8.33 8.97
N ARG A 71 4.84 -7.27 8.78
CA ARG A 71 5.08 -5.93 9.35
C ARG A 71 6.43 -5.34 8.98
N VAL A 72 6.99 -5.76 7.83
CA VAL A 72 8.20 -5.15 7.26
C VAL A 72 7.97 -3.65 7.07
N GLY A 73 8.87 -2.82 7.60
CA GLY A 73 8.76 -1.36 7.51
C GLY A 73 7.57 -0.75 8.26
N ALA A 74 6.88 -1.52 9.10
CA ALA A 74 5.84 -0.96 9.96
C ALA A 74 6.44 0.08 10.91
N SER A 75 5.68 1.15 11.17
CA SER A 75 6.10 2.28 12.01
C SER A 75 7.38 3.00 11.58
N LEU A 76 7.88 2.78 10.35
CA LEU A 76 9.06 3.46 9.81
C LEU A 76 8.87 4.99 9.84
N ASP A 77 9.92 5.70 10.23
CA ASP A 77 9.91 7.14 10.44
C ASP A 77 11.21 7.80 10.01
N GLY A 78 11.58 7.51 8.76
CA GLY A 78 12.81 7.98 8.15
C GLY A 78 13.60 6.82 7.54
N GLY A 79 14.57 7.16 6.69
CA GLY A 79 15.38 6.19 5.96
C GLY A 79 14.60 5.40 4.90
N SER A 80 15.21 4.31 4.44
CA SER A 80 14.64 3.45 3.42
C SER A 80 14.83 1.96 3.72
N ILE A 81 13.84 1.16 3.30
CA ILE A 81 13.89 -0.30 3.33
C ILE A 81 13.63 -0.81 1.92
N ARG A 82 14.53 -1.66 1.40
CA ARG A 82 14.33 -2.38 0.15
C ARG A 82 14.31 -3.88 0.42
N VAL A 83 13.27 -4.57 -0.02
CA VAL A 83 13.18 -6.04 0.04
C VAL A 83 13.31 -6.60 -1.37
N VAL A 84 14.30 -7.48 -1.56
CA VAL A 84 14.49 -8.23 -2.80
C VAL A 84 13.79 -9.58 -2.65
N GLY A 85 12.49 -9.60 -2.95
CA GLY A 85 11.61 -10.76 -2.84
C GLY A 85 10.21 -10.38 -2.34
N ASP A 86 9.45 -11.38 -1.91
CA ASP A 86 8.10 -11.22 -1.39
C ASP A 86 8.10 -10.83 0.10
N VAL A 87 6.98 -10.25 0.55
CA VAL A 87 6.72 -9.97 1.97
C VAL A 87 5.34 -10.46 2.39
N GLY A 88 5.17 -10.65 3.70
CA GLY A 88 3.92 -11.03 4.32
C GLY A 88 2.94 -9.87 4.50
N GLN A 89 2.09 -9.97 5.53
CA GLN A 89 1.01 -9.02 5.76
C GLN A 89 1.53 -7.71 6.36
N ARG A 90 0.74 -6.64 6.23
CA ARG A 90 0.94 -5.37 6.94
C ARG A 90 2.28 -4.67 6.62
N LEU A 91 2.77 -4.83 5.39
CA LEU A 91 3.90 -4.05 4.86
C LEU A 91 3.68 -2.56 5.12
N GLY A 92 4.64 -1.87 5.75
CA GLY A 92 4.56 -0.43 6.00
C GLY A 92 3.42 0.01 6.91
N ALA A 93 2.84 -0.88 7.71
CA ALA A 93 1.70 -0.53 8.56
C ALA A 93 2.08 0.57 9.58
N GLY A 94 1.30 1.65 9.65
CA GLY A 94 1.58 2.77 10.55
C GLY A 94 2.85 3.56 10.21
N MET A 95 3.41 3.41 9.01
CA MET A 95 4.57 4.17 8.54
C MET A 95 4.28 5.68 8.56
N ARG A 96 5.21 6.46 9.11
CA ARG A 96 5.10 7.92 9.27
C ARG A 96 5.87 8.70 8.21
N SER A 97 7.04 8.20 7.82
CA SER A 97 7.90 8.81 6.81
C SER A 97 8.92 7.80 6.27
N GLY A 98 9.68 8.18 5.23
CA GLY A 98 10.68 7.32 4.57
C GLY A 98 10.15 6.62 3.31
N THR A 99 10.88 5.61 2.85
CA THR A 99 10.50 4.80 1.69
C THR A 99 10.61 3.29 1.96
N VAL A 100 9.64 2.52 1.48
CA VAL A 100 9.69 1.05 1.50
C VAL A 100 9.46 0.55 0.09
N THR A 101 10.36 -0.27 -0.43
CA THR A 101 10.25 -0.85 -1.79
C THR A 101 10.37 -2.37 -1.71
N VAL A 102 9.43 -3.09 -2.31
CA VAL A 102 9.40 -4.56 -2.38
C VAL A 102 9.42 -4.95 -3.85
N THR A 103 10.38 -5.78 -4.26
CA THR A 103 10.49 -6.22 -5.66
C THR A 103 9.48 -7.31 -6.03
N GLY A 104 9.04 -8.09 -5.05
CA GLY A 104 8.05 -9.15 -5.21
C GLY A 104 6.64 -8.72 -4.84
N ALA A 105 5.84 -9.69 -4.39
CA ALA A 105 4.48 -9.49 -3.93
C ALA A 105 4.42 -9.12 -2.43
N ALA A 106 3.37 -8.39 -2.05
CA ALA A 106 3.04 -8.09 -0.67
C ALA A 106 1.76 -8.81 -0.24
N GLY A 107 1.75 -9.31 1.00
CA GLY A 107 0.56 -9.90 1.60
C GLY A 107 -0.56 -8.88 1.88
N PRO A 108 -1.65 -9.32 2.52
CA PRO A 108 -2.82 -8.49 2.76
C PRO A 108 -2.51 -7.32 3.71
N PHE A 109 -3.35 -6.29 3.68
CA PHE A 109 -3.25 -5.12 4.57
C PHE A 109 -1.94 -4.30 4.41
N ALA A 110 -1.28 -4.37 3.26
CA ALA A 110 -0.14 -3.50 2.96
C ALA A 110 -0.53 -2.01 3.08
N GLY A 111 0.24 -1.18 3.77
CA GLY A 111 0.00 0.26 3.93
C GLY A 111 -1.09 0.64 4.93
N SER A 112 -1.67 -0.30 5.70
CA SER A 112 -2.69 0.03 6.71
C SER A 112 -2.19 1.05 7.73
N GLY A 113 -2.93 2.14 7.89
CA GLY A 113 -2.63 3.20 8.87
C GLY A 113 -1.39 4.04 8.55
N ALA A 114 -0.75 3.87 7.38
CA ALA A 114 0.42 4.66 7.02
C ALA A 114 0.02 6.14 6.80
N THR A 115 0.67 7.04 7.53
CA THR A 115 0.37 8.48 7.58
C THR A 115 1.26 9.32 6.69
N GLY A 116 2.42 8.80 6.27
CA GLY A 116 3.34 9.48 5.36
C GLY A 116 4.41 8.57 4.77
N GLY A 117 5.20 9.12 3.86
CA GLY A 117 6.19 8.39 3.07
C GLY A 117 5.58 7.64 1.87
N THR A 118 6.40 6.80 1.23
CA THR A 118 6.02 6.05 0.02
C THR A 118 6.30 4.56 0.18
N ILE A 119 5.29 3.74 -0.09
CA ILE A 119 5.39 2.28 -0.13
C ILE A 119 5.22 1.85 -1.59
N THR A 120 6.21 1.17 -2.15
CA THR A 120 6.19 0.66 -3.52
C THR A 120 6.27 -0.87 -3.51
N VAL A 121 5.31 -1.51 -4.17
CA VAL A 121 5.29 -2.95 -4.45
C VAL A 121 5.42 -3.10 -5.96
N GLU A 122 6.56 -3.64 -6.42
CA GLU A 122 6.82 -3.88 -7.84
C GLU A 122 6.01 -5.06 -8.40
N GLY A 123 5.59 -6.00 -7.54
CA GLY A 123 4.66 -7.08 -7.87
C GLY A 123 3.21 -6.80 -7.47
N ASP A 124 2.53 -7.85 -7.03
CA ASP A 124 1.11 -7.84 -6.62
C ASP A 124 0.95 -7.53 -5.13
N ALA A 125 -0.23 -7.03 -4.74
CA ALA A 125 -0.62 -6.85 -3.36
C ALA A 125 -1.86 -7.69 -3.03
N GLY A 126 -1.87 -8.33 -1.86
CA GLY A 126 -3.02 -9.10 -1.40
C GLY A 126 -4.25 -8.23 -1.07
N ASP A 127 -5.31 -8.90 -0.62
CA ASP A 127 -6.56 -8.24 -0.24
C ASP A 127 -6.35 -7.15 0.82
N HIS A 128 -7.21 -6.15 0.79
CA HIS A 128 -7.21 -5.02 1.72
C HIS A 128 -5.90 -4.22 1.70
N ALA A 129 -5.13 -4.22 0.61
CA ALA A 129 -4.03 -3.28 0.44
C ALA A 129 -4.56 -1.82 0.56
N GLY A 130 -3.91 -0.99 1.38
CA GLY A 130 -4.39 0.32 1.80
C GLY A 130 -5.63 0.30 2.71
N GLY A 131 -6.12 -0.89 3.08
CA GLY A 131 -7.34 -1.11 3.85
C GLY A 131 -7.15 -1.04 5.37
N ALA A 132 -8.25 -0.94 6.11
CA ALA A 132 -8.25 -0.97 7.57
C ALA A 132 -8.10 -2.42 8.10
N VAL A 133 -7.22 -2.63 9.08
CA VAL A 133 -7.21 -3.88 9.86
C VAL A 133 -8.41 -3.94 10.81
N TYR A 134 -8.66 -5.11 11.42
CA TYR A 134 -9.74 -5.30 12.38
C TYR A 134 -9.71 -4.25 13.51
N GLY A 135 -10.85 -3.60 13.76
CA GLY A 135 -11.00 -2.56 14.77
C GLY A 135 -10.33 -1.21 14.45
N ALA A 136 -9.62 -1.07 13.32
CA ALA A 136 -8.95 0.17 12.97
C ALA A 136 -9.96 1.25 12.51
N LYS A 137 -9.65 2.50 12.89
CA LYS A 137 -10.45 3.68 12.53
C LYS A 137 -10.39 4.02 11.04
N ALA A 138 -9.28 3.69 10.38
CA ALA A 138 -9.02 3.97 8.98
C ALA A 138 -8.03 2.96 8.38
N GLY A 139 -8.02 2.86 7.06
CA GLY A 139 -6.98 2.20 6.26
C GLY A 139 -5.79 3.13 6.08
N LEU A 140 -5.38 3.39 4.83
CA LEU A 140 -4.35 4.37 4.51
C LEU A 140 -4.75 5.77 5.01
N ASP A 141 -3.82 6.47 5.69
CA ASP A 141 -4.10 7.74 6.40
C ASP A 141 -3.12 8.88 6.05
N GLY A 142 -2.46 8.79 4.90
CA GLY A 142 -1.68 9.90 4.34
C GLY A 142 -0.50 9.52 3.47
N ALA A 143 0.02 8.30 3.59
CA ALA A 143 1.13 7.84 2.73
C ALA A 143 0.69 7.65 1.27
N THR A 144 1.69 7.51 0.38
CA THR A 144 1.47 7.07 -1.00
C THR A 144 1.78 5.57 -1.11
N LEU A 145 0.82 4.78 -1.61
CA LEU A 145 0.98 3.36 -1.88
C LEU A 145 0.96 3.15 -3.40
N ILE A 146 2.01 2.54 -3.95
CA ILE A 146 2.13 2.22 -5.37
C ILE A 146 2.24 0.71 -5.49
N VAL A 147 1.30 0.10 -6.21
CA VAL A 147 1.33 -1.34 -6.56
C VAL A 147 1.41 -1.43 -8.07
N ARG A 148 2.51 -1.94 -8.61
CA ARG A 148 2.70 -2.00 -10.07
C ARG A 148 1.86 -3.11 -10.71
N GLY A 149 1.65 -4.22 -10.00
CA GLY A 149 0.81 -5.32 -10.43
C GLY A 149 -0.65 -5.16 -10.04
N THR A 150 -1.22 -6.25 -9.53
CA THR A 150 -2.63 -6.36 -9.14
C THR A 150 -2.78 -6.29 -7.62
N ALA A 151 -3.74 -5.51 -7.14
CA ALA A 151 -4.23 -5.59 -5.77
C ALA A 151 -5.46 -6.50 -5.70
N GLY A 152 -5.59 -7.27 -4.61
CA GLY A 152 -6.78 -8.07 -4.34
C GLY A 152 -8.04 -7.25 -4.07
N ASP A 153 -9.02 -7.89 -3.43
CA ASP A 153 -10.30 -7.24 -3.11
C ASP A 153 -10.12 -6.18 -2.01
N HIS A 154 -11.05 -5.24 -1.94
CA HIS A 154 -11.12 -4.23 -0.86
C HIS A 154 -9.89 -3.30 -0.79
N LEU A 155 -9.22 -3.05 -1.93
CA LEU A 155 -8.17 -2.04 -2.03
C LEU A 155 -8.66 -0.71 -1.45
N GLY A 156 -7.89 -0.08 -0.56
CA GLY A 156 -8.24 1.22 0.02
C GLY A 156 -9.48 1.20 0.92
N ASP A 157 -9.84 0.03 1.47
CA ASP A 157 -10.97 -0.06 2.39
C ASP A 157 -10.85 0.90 3.58
N ARG A 158 -11.86 1.74 3.77
CA ARG A 158 -11.89 2.78 4.81
C ARG A 158 -10.66 3.71 4.76
N MET A 159 -10.06 3.91 3.57
CA MET A 159 -8.99 4.88 3.34
C MET A 159 -9.44 6.29 3.76
N ARG A 160 -8.59 7.01 4.49
CA ARG A 160 -8.88 8.34 5.05
C ARG A 160 -8.12 9.46 4.38
N ARG A 161 -6.89 9.22 3.95
CA ARG A 161 -6.01 10.18 3.28
C ARG A 161 -4.92 9.42 2.53
N GLY A 162 -4.25 10.10 1.61
CA GLY A 162 -3.14 9.58 0.86
C GLY A 162 -3.54 9.32 -0.58
N LEU A 163 -2.68 8.58 -1.26
CA LEU A 163 -2.80 8.27 -2.67
C LEU A 163 -2.46 6.80 -2.90
N ILE A 164 -3.32 6.08 -3.62
CA ILE A 164 -3.05 4.73 -4.09
C ILE A 164 -2.95 4.75 -5.61
N LEU A 165 -1.84 4.25 -6.18
CA LEU A 165 -1.71 3.93 -7.60
C LEU A 165 -1.64 2.42 -7.75
N VAL A 166 -2.41 1.85 -8.67
CA VAL A 166 -2.45 0.40 -8.87
C VAL A 166 -2.65 0.06 -10.35
N GLY A 167 -1.99 -0.98 -10.86
CA GLY A 167 -2.31 -1.52 -12.18
C GLY A 167 -3.77 -1.99 -12.23
N SER A 168 -4.08 -3.07 -11.53
CA SER A 168 -5.45 -3.61 -11.47
C SER A 168 -5.88 -3.83 -10.02
N ALA A 169 -7.16 -3.68 -9.70
CA ALA A 169 -7.69 -4.02 -8.38
C ALA A 169 -8.91 -4.94 -8.49
N GLY A 170 -9.08 -5.81 -7.49
CA GLY A 170 -10.24 -6.68 -7.35
C GLY A 170 -11.56 -5.95 -7.06
N ALA A 171 -12.54 -6.70 -6.59
CA ALA A 171 -13.84 -6.16 -6.24
C ALA A 171 -13.76 -5.21 -5.02
N HIS A 172 -14.73 -4.31 -4.90
CA HIS A 172 -14.90 -3.45 -3.74
C HIS A 172 -13.72 -2.50 -3.46
N ALA A 173 -12.94 -2.13 -4.47
CA ALA A 173 -11.93 -1.08 -4.34
C ALA A 173 -12.57 0.24 -3.85
N GLY A 174 -12.00 0.87 -2.83
CA GLY A 174 -12.52 2.07 -2.19
C GLY A 174 -13.75 1.82 -1.31
N ALA A 175 -14.03 0.57 -0.91
CA ALA A 175 -15.13 0.28 0.01
C ALA A 175 -14.99 1.11 1.30
N ARG A 176 -16.11 1.68 1.77
CA ARG A 176 -16.18 2.47 3.01
C ARG A 176 -15.21 3.66 3.06
N MET A 177 -14.66 4.09 1.92
CA MET A 177 -13.64 5.13 1.82
C MET A 177 -14.11 6.42 2.49
N ILE A 178 -13.28 6.98 3.38
CA ILE A 178 -13.57 8.19 4.15
C ILE A 178 -13.18 9.44 3.35
N ALA A 179 -12.00 9.43 2.71
CA ALA A 179 -11.46 10.39 1.75
C ALA A 179 -10.13 9.88 1.16
N GLY A 180 -9.51 10.64 0.26
CA GLY A 180 -8.25 10.30 -0.42
C GLY A 180 -8.43 10.07 -1.91
N THR A 181 -7.40 9.56 -2.58
CA THR A 181 -7.42 9.28 -4.02
C THR A 181 -6.92 7.87 -4.31
N ILE A 182 -7.68 7.11 -5.10
CA ILE A 182 -7.26 5.84 -5.69
C ILE A 182 -7.25 6.03 -7.21
N ALA A 183 -6.13 5.72 -7.87
CA ALA A 183 -6.01 5.69 -9.31
C ALA A 183 -5.64 4.28 -9.75
N ALA A 184 -6.46 3.67 -10.59
CA ALA A 184 -6.32 2.30 -11.06
C ALA A 184 -6.45 2.25 -12.59
N ILE A 185 -5.74 1.34 -13.25
CA ILE A 185 -5.96 1.11 -14.70
C ILE A 185 -7.21 0.25 -14.91
N SER A 186 -7.42 -0.77 -14.07
CA SER A 186 -8.66 -1.54 -14.04
C SER A 186 -9.18 -1.78 -12.62
N LEU A 187 -10.50 -1.82 -12.47
CA LEU A 187 -11.20 -2.13 -11.22
C LEU A 187 -12.19 -3.28 -11.42
N GLY A 188 -12.30 -4.15 -10.43
CA GLY A 188 -13.36 -5.16 -10.34
C GLY A 188 -14.74 -4.55 -10.06
N ASP A 189 -15.67 -5.43 -9.65
CA ASP A 189 -17.05 -5.05 -9.38
C ASP A 189 -17.18 -4.18 -8.12
N HIS A 190 -18.21 -3.32 -8.13
CA HIS A 190 -18.70 -2.56 -6.99
C HIS A 190 -17.67 -1.62 -6.33
N PRO A 191 -16.90 -0.83 -7.10
CA PRO A 191 -16.00 0.14 -6.52
C PRO A 191 -16.76 1.20 -5.72
N GLY A 192 -16.15 1.68 -4.65
CA GLY A 192 -16.69 2.76 -3.82
C GLY A 192 -17.91 2.36 -2.98
N PHE A 193 -18.21 1.07 -2.80
CA PHE A 193 -19.33 0.63 -1.96
C PHE A 193 -19.24 1.22 -0.54
N GLY A 194 -20.24 2.02 -0.15
CA GLY A 194 -20.28 2.75 1.11
C GLY A 194 -19.30 3.91 1.22
N MET A 195 -18.73 4.41 0.12
CA MET A 195 -17.79 5.54 0.16
C MET A 195 -18.49 6.83 0.60
N ARG A 196 -17.78 7.60 1.44
CA ARG A 196 -18.21 8.86 2.03
C ARG A 196 -17.76 10.06 1.20
N ARG A 197 -16.48 10.11 0.89
CA ARG A 197 -15.79 11.12 0.07
C ARG A 197 -14.59 10.46 -0.60
N GLY A 198 -13.88 11.23 -1.42
CA GLY A 198 -12.65 10.80 -2.08
C GLY A 198 -12.89 10.58 -3.57
N THR A 199 -11.79 10.40 -4.29
CA THR A 199 -11.78 10.26 -5.74
C THR A 199 -11.26 8.87 -6.09
N ILE A 200 -12.03 8.12 -6.86
CA ILE A 200 -11.57 6.89 -7.52
C ILE A 200 -11.46 7.22 -9.01
N LEU A 201 -10.29 6.99 -9.61
CA LEU A 201 -10.02 7.13 -11.03
C LEU A 201 -9.72 5.74 -11.61
N ALA A 202 -10.39 5.37 -12.69
CA ALA A 202 -10.27 4.06 -13.32
C ALA A 202 -10.18 4.17 -14.85
N GLY A 203 -9.31 3.37 -15.48
CA GLY A 203 -9.36 3.18 -16.92
C GLY A 203 -10.60 2.38 -17.32
N THR A 204 -10.78 1.22 -16.69
CA THR A 204 -11.95 0.34 -16.82
C THR A 204 -12.50 -0.05 -15.45
N THR A 205 -13.77 -0.40 -15.39
CA THR A 205 -14.39 -0.88 -14.15
C THR A 205 -15.45 -1.95 -14.45
N GLY A 206 -15.63 -2.88 -13.50
CA GLY A 206 -16.77 -3.79 -13.48
C GLY A 206 -18.09 -3.09 -13.15
N THR A 207 -19.02 -3.84 -12.56
CA THR A 207 -20.38 -3.39 -12.28
C THR A 207 -20.39 -2.33 -11.19
N VAL A 208 -20.72 -1.10 -11.54
CA VAL A 208 -20.93 -0.01 -10.58
C VAL A 208 -22.27 -0.21 -9.85
N THR A 209 -22.30 0.06 -8.55
CA THR A 209 -23.52 -0.12 -7.73
C THR A 209 -24.62 0.87 -8.14
N PRO A 210 -25.91 0.53 -8.01
CA PRO A 210 -27.03 1.41 -8.40
C PRO A 210 -27.09 2.76 -7.67
N SER A 211 -26.38 2.89 -6.56
CA SER A 211 -26.31 4.10 -5.74
C SER A 211 -25.21 5.08 -6.18
N PHE A 212 -24.54 4.82 -7.31
CA PHE A 212 -23.74 5.80 -8.03
C PHE A 212 -24.52 6.32 -9.24
N VAL A 213 -24.55 7.64 -9.39
CA VAL A 213 -25.28 8.31 -10.46
C VAL A 213 -24.30 8.94 -11.42
N GLU A 214 -24.39 8.59 -12.71
CA GLU A 214 -23.61 9.25 -13.76
C GLU A 214 -23.98 10.74 -13.85
N THR A 215 -22.97 11.59 -13.90
CA THR A 215 -23.10 13.05 -14.00
C THR A 215 -22.57 13.58 -15.33
N GLY A 216 -22.18 12.71 -16.26
CA GLY A 216 -21.64 13.03 -17.57
C GLY A 216 -20.12 13.21 -17.60
N THR A 217 -19.64 13.79 -18.70
CA THR A 217 -18.22 14.12 -18.92
C THR A 217 -17.92 15.53 -18.45
N HIS A 218 -16.83 15.70 -17.70
CA HIS A 218 -16.44 17.00 -17.13
C HIS A 218 -14.96 17.30 -17.39
N ASP A 219 -14.64 18.56 -17.66
CA ASP A 219 -13.27 19.11 -17.67
C ASP A 219 -13.05 19.95 -16.42
N LEU A 220 -12.67 19.30 -15.32
CA LEU A 220 -12.42 19.96 -14.04
C LEU A 220 -10.94 20.28 -13.86
N VAL A 221 -10.63 21.47 -13.36
CA VAL A 221 -9.25 21.89 -13.00
C VAL A 221 -8.57 20.87 -12.08
N PHE A 222 -9.33 20.25 -11.18
CA PHE A 222 -8.85 19.18 -10.30
C PHE A 222 -8.16 18.04 -11.08
N LEU A 223 -8.70 17.59 -12.22
CA LEU A 223 -8.13 16.50 -13.00
C LEU A 223 -6.76 16.87 -13.60
N ARG A 224 -6.60 18.14 -14.03
CA ARG A 224 -5.32 18.66 -14.53
C ARG A 224 -4.26 18.70 -13.42
N LEU A 225 -4.68 19.08 -12.20
CA LEU A 225 -3.80 19.04 -11.02
C LEU A 225 -3.45 17.60 -10.65
N LEU A 226 -4.40 16.69 -10.69
CA LEU A 226 -4.20 15.27 -10.42
C LEU A 226 -3.21 14.66 -11.42
N ALA A 227 -3.43 14.84 -12.73
CA ALA A 227 -2.53 14.34 -13.77
C ALA A 227 -1.09 14.82 -13.57
N ARG A 228 -0.89 16.11 -13.28
CA ARG A 228 0.44 16.67 -12.99
C ARG A 228 1.07 16.05 -11.74
N SER A 229 0.30 15.80 -10.69
CA SER A 229 0.78 15.16 -9.46
C SER A 229 1.08 13.67 -9.66
N LEU A 230 0.38 12.98 -10.55
CA LEU A 230 0.60 11.56 -10.86
C LEU A 230 1.80 11.34 -11.77
N ARG A 231 2.13 12.29 -12.67
CA ARG A 231 3.19 12.16 -13.67
C ARG A 231 4.55 11.68 -13.13
N PRO A 232 5.08 12.18 -12.00
CA PRO A 232 6.34 11.68 -11.44
C PRO A 232 6.24 10.27 -10.85
N LEU A 233 5.04 9.76 -10.55
CA LEU A 233 4.82 8.45 -9.92
C LEU A 233 4.47 7.37 -10.96
N SER A 234 3.69 7.74 -11.98
CA SER A 234 3.30 6.90 -13.12
C SER A 234 2.81 7.77 -14.28
N ALA A 235 3.45 7.64 -15.45
CA ALA A 235 2.99 8.29 -16.68
C ALA A 235 1.61 7.77 -17.10
N GLU A 236 1.38 6.46 -17.02
CA GLU A 236 0.13 5.81 -17.41
C GLU A 236 -1.08 6.36 -16.64
N HIS A 237 -0.97 6.49 -15.31
CA HIS A 237 -2.06 7.03 -14.48
C HIS A 237 -2.26 8.53 -14.70
N ALA A 238 -1.18 9.26 -15.02
CA ALA A 238 -1.25 10.67 -15.34
C ALA A 238 -1.96 10.92 -16.68
N ASP A 239 -1.65 10.10 -17.69
CA ASP A 239 -2.26 10.17 -19.00
C ASP A 239 -3.75 9.78 -18.93
N LEU A 240 -4.11 8.78 -18.09
CA LEU A 240 -5.50 8.46 -17.76
C LEU A 240 -6.24 9.66 -17.13
N ALA A 241 -5.64 10.32 -16.14
CA ALA A 241 -6.24 11.49 -15.48
C ALA A 241 -6.40 12.70 -16.42
N ALA A 242 -5.59 12.78 -17.47
CA ALA A 242 -5.64 13.83 -18.50
C ALA A 242 -6.62 13.52 -19.64
N GLY A 243 -7.11 12.27 -19.72
CA GLY A 243 -8.04 11.82 -20.75
C GLY A 243 -9.48 12.29 -20.56
N ALA A 244 -10.35 11.90 -21.50
CA ALA A 244 -11.78 12.10 -21.37
C ALA A 244 -12.36 11.12 -20.33
N LEU A 245 -13.08 11.62 -19.34
CA LEU A 245 -13.59 10.82 -18.22
C LEU A 245 -15.09 11.06 -18.02
N LYS A 246 -15.85 9.98 -17.81
CA LYS A 246 -17.21 10.01 -17.26
C LYS A 246 -17.15 10.03 -15.74
N ARG A 247 -17.95 10.87 -15.12
CA ARG A 247 -18.01 11.02 -13.67
C ARG A 247 -19.28 10.42 -13.10
N TYR A 248 -19.14 9.64 -12.05
CA TYR A 248 -20.23 9.14 -11.22
C TYR A 248 -20.12 9.74 -9.82
N SER A 249 -21.24 10.16 -9.25
CA SER A 249 -21.33 10.66 -7.87
C SER A 249 -21.96 9.60 -6.98
N GLY A 250 -21.36 9.34 -5.81
CA GLY A 250 -21.81 8.30 -4.89
C GLY A 250 -20.96 8.24 -3.61
N ASP A 251 -21.18 7.30 -2.70
CA ASP A 251 -22.30 6.38 -2.66
C ASP A 251 -23.50 7.04 -1.96
N LEU A 252 -24.68 7.00 -2.59
CA LEU A 252 -25.94 7.53 -2.02
C LEU A 252 -26.42 6.77 -0.77
N ALA A 253 -25.87 5.60 -0.46
CA ALA A 253 -26.08 4.93 0.82
C ALA A 253 -25.41 5.67 2.01
N THR A 254 -24.53 6.64 1.73
CA THR A 254 -23.92 7.50 2.77
C THR A 254 -24.22 8.98 2.55
N LEU A 255 -23.23 9.82 2.23
CA LEU A 255 -23.40 11.27 2.04
C LEU A 255 -23.21 11.74 0.59
N GLY A 256 -22.96 10.82 -0.35
CA GLY A 256 -22.91 11.11 -1.80
C GLY A 256 -21.86 12.13 -2.24
N LYS A 257 -20.76 12.32 -1.49
CA LYS A 257 -19.66 13.24 -1.82
C LYS A 257 -18.41 12.55 -2.36
N GLY A 258 -18.47 11.23 -2.55
CA GLY A 258 -17.46 10.50 -3.28
C GLY A 258 -17.68 10.63 -4.78
N GLU A 259 -16.61 10.39 -5.53
CA GLU A 259 -16.68 10.41 -6.99
C GLU A 259 -15.84 9.28 -7.59
N LEU A 260 -16.38 8.69 -8.64
CA LEU A 260 -15.73 7.71 -9.50
C LEU A 260 -15.60 8.30 -10.89
N TRP A 261 -14.39 8.27 -11.44
CA TRP A 261 -14.07 8.71 -12.79
C TRP A 261 -13.63 7.50 -13.59
N VAL A 262 -14.28 7.29 -14.74
CA VAL A 262 -13.97 6.17 -15.64
C VAL A 262 -13.64 6.73 -17.01
N SER A 263 -12.66 6.15 -17.71
CA SER A 263 -12.36 6.52 -19.09
C SER A 263 -13.63 6.52 -19.95
N ALA A 264 -13.86 7.63 -20.66
CA ALA A 264 -14.87 7.70 -21.70
C ALA A 264 -14.25 7.04 -22.94
N ALA A 265 -14.56 5.75 -23.15
CA ALA A 265 -14.25 5.06 -24.39
C ALA A 265 -14.82 5.80 -25.61
#